data_AF-A0A7X7R2H6-F1
#
_entry.id   AF-A0A7X7R2H6-F1
#
_cell.length_a   1.000
_cell.length_b   1.000
_cell.length_c   1.000
_cell.angle_alpha   90.00
_cell.angle_beta   90.00
_cell.angle_gamma   90.00
#
_symmetry.space_group_name_H-M   'P 1'
#
loop_
_entity.id
_entity.type
_entity.pdbx_description
1 polymer ?
#
loop_
_entity_poly.entity_id
_entity_poly.type
_entity_poly.pdbx_seq_one_letter_code
_entity_poly.pdbx_strand_id
1 'polypeptide(L)'
;VGTSLPELATCVVAAFKKNSDIVIGNVIGSNIFNIFFVLGVSAIIKPLPFNENLNFDVLVGIGSALLLLVFLALPRKRVLERWQGITLLSLYIAYTLYLIYRG
;
A
#
# COMPACT_ATOMS: atom_id res chain seq x y z
N VAL A 1 8.23 -7.43 -2.01
CA VAL A 1 8.00 -7.23 -3.47
C VAL A 1 7.38 -8.47 -4.13
N GLY A 2 7.82 -9.70 -3.85
CA GLY A 2 7.33 -10.91 -4.55
C GLY A 2 5.82 -11.25 -4.42
N THR A 3 5.21 -11.08 -3.26
CA THR A 3 3.77 -11.38 -3.04
C THR A 3 2.84 -10.38 -3.72
N SER A 4 3.32 -9.17 -4.00
CA SER A 4 2.53 -8.10 -4.61
C SER A 4 2.74 -7.92 -6.11
N LEU A 5 3.57 -8.77 -6.73
CA LEU A 5 3.73 -8.81 -8.18
C LEU A 5 2.42 -9.13 -8.93
N PRO A 6 1.64 -10.15 -8.52
CA PRO A 6 0.35 -10.43 -9.14
C PRO A 6 -0.64 -9.27 -8.99
N GLU A 7 -0.65 -8.63 -7.82
CA GLU A 7 -1.52 -7.50 -7.48
C GLU A 7 -1.15 -6.25 -8.28
N LEU A 8 0.14 -6.02 -8.49
CA LEU A 8 0.64 -4.96 -9.36
C LEU A 8 0.23 -5.23 -10.81
N ALA A 9 0.34 -6.47 -11.29
CA ALA A 9 -0.04 -6.83 -12.65
C ALA A 9 -1.54 -6.60 -12.90
N THR A 10 -2.42 -6.99 -11.97
CA THR A 10 -3.87 -6.73 -12.08
C THR A 10 -4.18 -5.24 -12.08
N CYS A 11 -3.54 -4.47 -11.20
CA CYS A 11 -3.65 -3.00 -11.16
C CYS A 11 -3.19 -2.36 -12.49
N VAL A 12 -2.04 -2.77 -13.04
CA VAL A 12 -1.51 -2.24 -14.29
C VAL A 12 -2.46 -2.53 -15.46
N VAL A 13 -2.96 -3.77 -15.57
CA VAL A 13 -3.91 -4.14 -16.62
C VAL A 13 -5.23 -3.36 -16.48
N ALA A 14 -5.75 -3.18 -15.27
CA ALA A 14 -6.95 -2.39 -15.03
C ALA A 14 -6.75 -0.89 -15.34
N ALA A 15 -5.58 -0.33 -15.02
CA ALA A 15 -5.21 1.04 -15.36
C ALA A 15 -5.15 1.24 -16.89
N PHE A 16 -4.56 0.30 -17.63
CA PHE A 16 -4.55 0.33 -19.10
C PHE A 16 -5.97 0.28 -19.69
N LYS A 17 -6.89 -0.43 -19.05
CA LYS A 17 -8.31 -0.47 -19.43
C LYS A 17 -9.12 0.75 -18.95
N LYS A 18 -8.48 1.76 -18.34
CA LYS A 18 -9.11 2.95 -17.73
C LYS A 18 -10.13 2.65 -16.62
N ASN A 19 -10.04 1.45 -16.01
CA ASN A 19 -10.91 1.02 -14.94
C ASN A 19 -10.31 1.39 -13.58
N SER A 20 -10.34 2.68 -13.25
CA SER A 20 -9.72 3.23 -12.02
C SER A 20 -10.33 2.64 -10.75
N ASP A 21 -11.64 2.32 -10.75
CA ASP A 21 -12.32 1.73 -9.60
C ASP A 21 -11.78 0.35 -9.22
N ILE A 22 -11.39 -0.46 -10.22
CA ILE A 22 -10.80 -1.79 -10.00
C ILE A 22 -9.40 -1.66 -9.37
N VAL A 23 -8.61 -0.68 -9.83
CA VAL A 23 -7.28 -0.41 -9.27
C VAL A 23 -7.38 -0.04 -7.79
N ILE A 24 -8.30 0.86 -7.46
CA ILE A 24 -8.52 1.32 -6.08
C ILE A 24 -9.02 0.17 -5.20
N GLY A 25 -10.02 -0.58 -5.69
CA GLY A 25 -10.57 -1.73 -4.99
C GLY A 25 -9.51 -2.81 -4.71
N ASN A 26 -8.62 -3.07 -5.67
CA ASN A 26 -7.54 -4.03 -5.50
C ASN A 26 -6.53 -3.57 -4.44
N VAL A 27 -6.06 -2.31 -4.50
CA VAL A 27 -5.08 -1.78 -3.53
C VAL A 27 -5.63 -1.79 -2.10
N ILE A 28 -6.86 -1.29 -1.92
CA ILE A 28 -7.49 -1.23 -0.59
C ILE A 28 -7.81 -2.66 -0.09
N GLY A 29 -8.39 -3.49 -0.96
CA GLY A 29 -8.77 -4.86 -0.63
C GLY A 29 -7.59 -5.74 -0.24
N SER A 30 -6.50 -5.71 -1.02
CA SER A 30 -5.28 -6.47 -0.72
C SER A 30 -4.66 -6.06 0.62
N ASN A 31 -4.61 -4.77 0.94
CA ASN A 31 -4.06 -4.31 2.23
C ASN A 31 -4.92 -4.77 3.42
N ILE A 32 -6.25 -4.67 3.29
CA ILE A 32 -7.19 -5.16 4.32
C ILE A 32 -7.01 -6.67 4.50
N PHE A 33 -7.00 -7.44 3.41
CA PHE A 33 -6.83 -8.89 3.47
C PHE A 33 -5.49 -9.29 4.10
N ASN A 34 -4.39 -8.63 3.71
CA ASN A 34 -3.07 -8.95 4.24
C ASN A 34 -2.95 -8.63 5.73
N ILE A 35 -3.52 -7.52 6.22
CA ILE A 35 -3.45 -7.15 7.64
C ILE A 35 -4.37 -8.04 8.48
N PHE A 36 -5.65 -8.16 8.11
CA PHE A 36 -6.62 -8.85 8.95
C PHE A 36 -6.54 -10.37 8.83
N PHE A 37 -6.41 -10.89 7.60
CA PHE A 37 -6.41 -12.32 7.38
C PHE A 37 -5.00 -12.89 7.52
N VAL A 38 -4.05 -12.45 6.69
CA VAL A 38 -2.70 -13.07 6.68
C VAL A 38 -1.96 -12.79 7.98
N LEU A 39 -1.85 -11.53 8.39
CA LEU A 39 -1.18 -11.12 9.63
C LEU A 39 -1.93 -11.61 10.87
N GLY A 40 -3.26 -11.46 10.90
CA GLY A 40 -4.10 -11.92 12.00
C GLY A 40 -4.02 -13.43 12.25
N VAL A 41 -4.17 -14.24 11.21
CA VAL A 41 -4.04 -15.71 11.31
C VAL A 41 -2.60 -16.09 11.69
N SER A 42 -1.59 -15.42 11.11
CA SER A 42 -0.18 -15.68 11.47
C SER A 42 0.11 -15.41 12.94
N ALA A 43 -0.44 -14.32 13.50
CA ALA A 43 -0.27 -13.97 14.91
C ALA A 43 -0.95 -14.96 15.87
N ILE A 44 -2.07 -15.58 15.45
CA ILE A 44 -2.74 -16.65 16.22
C ILE A 44 -1.90 -17.93 16.21
N ILE A 45 -1.34 -18.31 15.06
CA ILE A 45 -0.54 -19.53 14.92
C ILE A 45 0.81 -19.41 15.65
N LYS A 46 1.49 -18.27 15.49
CA LYS A 46 2.79 -18.01 16.11
C LYS A 46 2.88 -16.54 16.53
N PRO A 47 3.17 -16.24 17.81
CA PRO A 47 3.41 -14.88 18.24
C PRO A 47 4.52 -14.25 17.40
N LEU A 48 4.21 -13.10 16.78
CA LEU A 48 5.15 -12.39 15.93
C LEU A 48 6.14 -11.64 16.82
N PRO A 49 7.47 -11.82 16.63
CA PRO A 49 8.46 -11.07 17.38
C PRO A 49 8.31 -9.60 17.06
N PHE A 50 8.06 -8.80 18.09
CA PHE A 50 7.89 -7.36 17.98
C PHE A 50 9.19 -6.64 18.34
N ASN A 51 9.54 -5.63 17.55
CA ASN A 51 10.70 -4.79 17.74
C ASN A 51 10.24 -3.34 17.57
N GLU A 52 10.76 -2.42 18.39
CA GLU A 52 10.42 -0.99 18.32
C GLU A 52 10.70 -0.39 16.95
N ASN A 53 11.67 -0.95 16.21
CA ASN A 53 11.97 -0.54 14.85
C ASN A 53 10.79 -0.73 13.88
N LEU A 54 9.91 -1.70 14.13
CA LEU A 54 8.70 -1.98 13.34
C LEU A 54 7.62 -0.90 13.53
N ASN A 55 7.61 -0.17 14.65
CA ASN A 55 6.64 0.91 14.86
C ASN A 55 6.78 1.99 13.80
N PHE A 56 8.01 2.31 13.41
CA PHE A 56 8.26 3.28 12.34
C PHE A 56 7.69 2.78 11.01
N ASP A 57 7.96 1.52 10.67
CA ASP A 57 7.53 0.92 9.41
C ASP A 57 5.99 0.84 9.32
N VAL A 58 5.34 0.47 10.43
CA VAL A 58 3.87 0.46 10.56
C VAL A 58 3.31 1.88 10.43
N LEU A 59 3.93 2.87 11.06
CA LEU A 59 3.49 4.27 11.00
C LEU A 59 3.60 4.83 9.58
N VAL A 60 4.69 4.54 8.85
CA VAL A 60 4.84 4.92 7.44
C VAL A 60 3.77 4.24 6.59
N GLY A 61 3.50 2.94 6.82
CA GLY A 61 2.45 2.19 6.13
C GLY A 61 1.06 2.84 6.32
N ILE A 62 0.67 3.11 7.57
CA ILE A 62 -0.59 3.79 7.90
C ILE A 62 -0.64 5.19 7.30
N GLY A 63 0.44 5.96 7.42
CA GLY A 63 0.55 7.29 6.83
C GLY A 63 0.33 7.29 5.32
N SER A 64 0.95 6.35 4.61
CA SER A 64 0.77 6.22 3.16
C SER A 64 -0.66 5.83 2.77
N ALA A 65 -1.31 4.95 3.52
CA ALA A 65 -2.69 4.56 3.32
C ALA A 65 -3.68 5.72 3.58
N LEU A 66 -3.45 6.50 4.65
CA LEU A 66 -4.24 7.70 4.94
C LEU A 66 -4.07 8.75 3.86
N LEU A 67 -2.84 8.97 3.39
CA LEU A 67 -2.54 9.93 2.34
C LEU A 67 -3.23 9.54 1.02
N LEU A 68 -3.24 8.25 0.69
CA LEU A 68 -4.01 7.71 -0.44
C LEU A 68 -5.52 7.93 -0.26
N LEU A 69 -6.07 7.71 0.93
CA LEU A 69 -7.48 7.97 1.23
C LEU A 69 -7.82 9.46 1.11
N VAL A 70 -6.97 10.36 1.61
CA VAL A 70 -7.14 11.81 1.48
C VAL A 70 -7.20 12.19 0.01
N PHE A 71 -6.27 11.68 -0.82
CA PHE A 71 -6.26 11.91 -2.26
C PHE A 71 -7.52 11.40 -2.98
N LEU A 72 -8.11 10.32 -2.50
CA LEU A 72 -9.34 9.74 -3.04
C LEU A 72 -10.61 10.46 -2.58
N ALA A 73 -10.57 11.08 -1.40
CA ALA A 73 -11.68 11.82 -0.80
C ALA A 73 -11.83 13.24 -1.35
N LEU A 74 -10.89 13.74 -2.15
CA LEU A 74 -11.05 15.04 -2.80
C LEU A 74 -12.26 15.02 -3.76
N PRO A 75 -13.10 16.07 -3.76
CA PRO A 75 -14.35 16.12 -4.52
C PRO A 75 -14.16 16.16 -6.05
N ARG A 76 -12.93 16.32 -6.55
CA ARG A 76 -12.60 16.18 -7.97
C ARG A 76 -12.43 14.70 -8.27
N LYS A 77 -13.42 14.10 -8.93
CA LYS A 77 -13.44 12.78 -9.61
C LYS A 77 -12.52 11.73 -8.98
N ARG A 78 -13.08 10.65 -8.39
CA ARG A 78 -12.41 9.47 -7.78
C ARG A 78 -11.35 8.76 -8.67
N VAL A 79 -10.38 9.50 -9.15
CA VAL A 79 -9.38 9.13 -10.14
C VAL A 79 -8.09 9.74 -9.64
N LEU A 80 -7.09 8.91 -9.42
CA LEU A 80 -5.75 9.36 -9.04
C LEU A 80 -5.15 10.18 -10.19
N GLU A 81 -4.87 11.45 -9.93
CA GLU A 81 -4.15 12.30 -10.86
C GLU A 81 -2.67 11.90 -10.91
N ARG A 82 -2.01 12.16 -12.04
CA ARG A 82 -0.59 11.82 -12.24
C ARG A 82 0.31 12.35 -11.12
N TRP A 83 0.05 13.57 -10.64
CA TRP A 83 0.81 14.17 -9.54
C TRP A 83 0.64 13.43 -8.21
N GLN A 84 -0.57 12.98 -7.89
CA GLN A 84 -0.84 12.17 -6.68
C GLN A 84 -0.09 10.83 -6.74
N GLY A 85 -0.07 10.19 -7.92
CA GLY A 85 0.68 8.97 -8.15
C GLY A 85 2.20 9.17 -8.03
N ILE A 86 2.74 10.27 -8.58
CA ILE A 86 4.17 10.61 -8.46
C ILE A 86 4.56 10.82 -6.98
N THR A 87 3.73 11.51 -6.20
CA THR A 87 3.98 11.72 -4.77
C THR A 87 4.00 10.40 -3.98
N LEU A 88 3.07 9.49 -4.26
CA LEU A 88 3.06 8.17 -3.61
C LEU A 88 4.26 7.31 -4.05
N LEU A 89 4.64 7.37 -5.32
CA LEU A 89 5.79 6.65 -5.84
C LEU A 89 7.10 7.17 -5.26
N SER A 90 7.26 8.50 -5.14
CA SER A 90 8.46 9.10 -4.55
C SER A 90 8.59 8.75 -3.07
N LEU A 91 7.49 8.75 -2.32
CA LEU A 91 7.43 8.24 -0.94
C LEU A 91 7.85 6.78 -0.85
N TYR A 92 7.35 5.92 -1.74
CA TYR A 92 7.72 4.51 -1.78
C TYR A 92 9.22 4.32 -2.06
N ILE A 93 9.78 5.06 -3.02
CA ILE A 93 11.21 5.01 -3.35
C ILE A 93 12.04 5.50 -2.15
N ALA A 94 11.68 6.64 -1.57
CA ALA A 94 12.38 7.21 -0.41
C ALA A 94 12.37 6.24 0.79
N TYR A 95 11.21 5.64 1.08
CA TYR A 95 11.08 4.64 2.14
C TYR A 95 11.90 3.37 1.84
N THR A 96 11.88 2.89 0.60
CA THR A 96 12.66 1.71 0.21
C THR A 96 14.17 1.98 0.35
N LEU A 97 14.64 3.16 -0.07
CA LEU A 97 16.04 3.56 0.10
C LEU A 97 16.41 3.70 1.59
N TYR A 98 15.54 4.29 2.40
CA TYR A 98 15.72 4.36 3.84
C TYR A 98 15.80 2.97 4.48
N LEU A 99 14.95 2.03 4.07
CA LEU A 99 14.97 0.65 4.55
C LEU A 99 16.28 -0.05 4.17
N ILE A 100 16.78 0.15 2.95
CA ILE A 100 18.06 -0.40 2.48
C ILE A 100 19.25 0.20 3.25
N TYR A 101 19.21 1.49 3.59
CA TYR A 101 20.28 2.14 4.35
C TYR A 101 20.25 1.77 5.84
N ARG A 102 19.07 1.45 6.38
CA ARG A 102 18.85 1.05 7.79
C ARG A 102 19.13 -0.43 8.04
N GLY A 103 18.95 -1.28 7.03
CA GLY A 103 19.22 -2.72 7.07
C GLY A 103 20.70 -3.05 6.90
#